data_AF-A0A2D6L437-F1
#
_entry.id   AF-A0A2D6L437-F1
#
_cell.length_a   1.000
_cell.length_b   1.000
_cell.length_c   1.000
_cell.angle_alpha   90.00
_cell.angle_beta   90.00
_cell.angle_gamma   90.00
#
_symmetry.space_group_name_H-M   'P 1'
#
loop_
_entity.id
_entity.type
_entity.pdbx_description
1 polymer ?
#
loop_
_entity_poly.entity_id
_entity_poly.type
_entity_poly.pdbx_seq_one_letter_code
_entity_poly.pdbx_strand_id
1 'polypeptide(L)'
;MKNAVVLVSGGMDSVVLAHYLKKKEKLDNLLLVFIDYGQQSFEEEKFCVENTVKELGAELKIIDAKWLGKISTSLINKKIDEEKLKGIEKEDEIISWYVPCRNALFLLMGLAIAESEFISKKEKYGVYIGIKYEGELQFKDTTPEFVGEMNKLVNFCTQEGNLKFVAPFLEKEKEEVIELAKELEVGLEKTYSCYVGRGFDENKIPIHCGICGSCKARKKAFKFSEIKDPTIYKNV
;
A
#
# COMPACT_ATOMS: atom_id res chain seq x y z
N MET A 1 2.76 19.23 10.77
CA MET A 1 3.26 18.00 11.43
C MET A 1 4.60 17.67 10.79
N LYS A 2 5.61 17.27 11.56
CA LYS A 2 6.95 16.96 11.03
C LYS A 2 7.21 15.46 10.88
N ASN A 3 6.38 14.64 11.52
CA ASN A 3 6.54 13.18 11.56
C ASN A 3 5.34 12.48 10.92
N ALA A 4 5.58 11.33 10.30
CA ALA A 4 4.56 10.52 9.66
C ALA A 4 4.68 9.05 10.05
N VAL A 5 3.56 8.45 10.48
CA VAL A 5 3.33 7.01 10.40
C VAL A 5 2.77 6.74 9.01
N VAL A 6 3.50 6.00 8.18
CA VAL A 6 3.09 5.70 6.80
C VAL A 6 2.78 4.22 6.69
N LEU A 7 1.52 3.89 6.42
CA LEU A 7 1.10 2.51 6.12
C LEU A 7 1.60 2.16 4.72
N VAL A 8 2.66 1.36 4.66
CA VAL A 8 3.32 0.98 3.41
C VAL A 8 3.12 -0.50 3.13
N SER A 9 2.86 -0.85 1.86
CA SER A 9 2.74 -2.25 1.42
C SER A 9 3.90 -2.69 0.53
N GLY A 10 4.80 -1.78 0.14
CA GLY A 10 5.80 -2.05 -0.91
C GLY A 10 5.24 -1.92 -2.34
N GLY A 11 3.92 -1.74 -2.47
CA GLY A 11 3.30 -1.38 -3.74
C GLY A 11 3.55 0.06 -4.14
N MET A 12 3.47 0.31 -5.45
CA MET A 12 3.76 1.59 -6.10
C MET A 12 3.14 2.78 -5.36
N ASP A 13 1.82 2.78 -5.15
CA ASP A 13 1.11 3.91 -4.55
C ASP A 13 1.63 4.23 -3.14
N SER A 14 1.92 3.21 -2.33
CA SER A 14 2.42 3.37 -0.97
C SER A 14 3.90 3.81 -0.90
N VAL A 15 4.72 3.31 -1.82
CA VAL A 15 6.14 3.70 -1.93
C VAL A 15 6.26 5.13 -2.41
N VAL A 16 5.51 5.48 -3.47
CA VAL A 16 5.47 6.86 -3.98
C VAL A 16 4.93 7.82 -2.92
N LEU A 17 3.98 7.39 -2.09
CA LEU A 17 3.50 8.19 -0.97
C LEU A 17 4.62 8.46 0.05
N ALA A 18 5.41 7.46 0.43
CA ALA A 18 6.53 7.66 1.34
C ALA A 18 7.57 8.65 0.77
N HIS A 19 7.90 8.52 -0.52
CA HIS A 19 8.80 9.45 -1.21
C HIS A 19 8.20 10.86 -1.29
N TYR A 20 6.91 10.99 -1.58
CA TYR A 20 6.19 12.26 -1.62
C TYR A 20 6.27 12.98 -0.26
N LEU A 21 5.99 12.26 0.82
CA LEU A 21 6.04 12.82 2.17
C LEU A 21 7.46 13.28 2.56
N LYS A 22 8.50 12.52 2.18
CA LYS A 22 9.88 12.87 2.49
C LYS A 22 10.42 14.00 1.62
N LYS A 23 10.24 13.92 0.29
CA LYS A 23 10.90 14.80 -0.68
C LYS A 23 10.08 16.08 -0.96
N LYS A 24 8.75 15.99 -1.05
CA LYS A 24 7.87 17.11 -1.43
C LYS A 24 7.27 17.82 -0.22
N GLU A 25 6.69 17.06 0.72
CA GLU A 25 6.16 17.61 1.97
C GLU A 25 7.25 17.90 3.02
N LYS A 26 8.49 17.44 2.77
CA LYS A 26 9.66 17.68 3.62
C LYS A 26 9.45 17.25 5.07
N LEU A 27 8.79 16.11 5.27
CA LEU A 27 8.66 15.53 6.60
C LEU A 27 10.01 15.00 7.09
N ASP A 28 10.31 15.30 8.36
CA ASP A 28 11.60 15.00 8.99
C ASP A 28 11.73 13.50 9.23
N ASN A 29 10.74 12.91 9.92
CA ASN A 29 10.77 11.52 10.36
C ASN A 29 9.63 10.71 9.74
N LEU A 30 9.97 9.57 9.14
CA LEU A 30 9.02 8.61 8.60
C LEU A 30 9.17 7.30 9.38
N LEU A 31 8.08 6.87 10.01
CA LEU A 31 7.91 5.53 10.52
C LEU A 31 7.06 4.74 9.52
N LEU A 32 7.72 3.93 8.71
CA LEU A 32 7.07 3.04 7.76
C LEU A 32 6.52 1.83 8.50
N VAL A 33 5.21 1.60 8.35
CA VAL A 33 4.50 0.49 8.99
C VAL A 33 4.07 -0.48 7.91
N PHE A 34 4.70 -1.64 7.90
CA PHE A 34 4.37 -2.77 7.01
C PHE A 34 3.61 -3.83 7.78
N ILE A 35 2.54 -4.37 7.20
CA ILE A 35 1.64 -5.29 7.89
C ILE A 35 1.68 -6.64 7.18
N ASP A 36 2.10 -7.67 7.92
CA ASP A 36 2.01 -9.06 7.51
C ASP A 36 0.62 -9.59 7.87
N TYR A 37 -0.28 -9.60 6.91
CA TYR A 37 -1.61 -10.18 7.08
C TYR A 37 -1.72 -11.56 6.44
N GLY A 38 -0.58 -12.23 6.19
CA GLY A 38 -0.51 -13.53 5.53
C GLY A 38 -0.78 -13.46 4.02
N GLN A 39 -0.40 -12.37 3.37
CA GLN A 39 -0.47 -12.23 1.92
C GLN A 39 0.61 -13.07 1.22
N GLN A 40 0.29 -13.61 0.04
CA GLN A 40 1.25 -14.42 -0.73
C GLN A 40 2.46 -13.62 -1.21
N SER A 41 2.25 -12.34 -1.53
CA SER A 41 3.24 -11.38 -2.00
C SER A 41 4.16 -10.86 -0.88
N PHE A 42 4.10 -11.43 0.33
CA PHE A 42 4.78 -10.88 1.51
C PHE A 42 6.28 -10.67 1.30
N GLU A 43 6.99 -11.63 0.70
CA GLU A 43 8.44 -11.54 0.54
C GLU A 43 8.84 -10.43 -0.44
N GLU A 44 8.13 -10.31 -1.57
CA GLU A 44 8.36 -9.26 -2.56
C GLU A 44 7.96 -7.88 -2.05
N GLU A 45 6.81 -7.78 -1.35
CA GLU A 45 6.35 -6.56 -0.68
C GLU A 45 7.36 -6.10 0.37
N LYS A 46 7.80 -7.01 1.25
CA LYS A 46 8.79 -6.73 2.30
C LYS A 46 10.10 -6.24 1.71
N PHE A 47 10.57 -6.87 0.63
CA PHE A 47 11.77 -6.42 -0.07
C PHE A 47 11.64 -4.97 -0.56
N CYS A 48 10.51 -4.62 -1.19
CA CYS A 48 10.27 -3.26 -1.68
C CYS A 48 10.20 -2.25 -0.54
N VAL A 49 9.55 -2.61 0.58
CA VAL A 49 9.52 -1.79 1.79
C VAL A 49 10.92 -1.58 2.35
N GLU A 50 11.70 -2.64 2.56
CA GLU A 50 13.06 -2.53 3.09
C GLU A 50 13.98 -1.69 2.19
N ASN A 51 13.78 -1.76 0.88
CA ASN A 51 14.51 -0.90 -0.04
C ASN A 51 14.08 0.57 0.10
N THR A 52 12.78 0.84 0.23
CA THR A 52 12.23 2.19 0.50
C THR A 52 12.77 2.76 1.81
N VAL A 53 12.86 1.94 2.86
CA VAL A 53 13.42 2.32 4.17
C VAL A 53 14.85 2.82 4.02
N LYS A 54 15.69 2.08 3.27
CA LYS A 54 17.09 2.45 3.02
C LYS A 54 17.21 3.74 2.22
N GLU A 55 16.41 3.90 1.17
CA GLU A 55 16.44 5.08 0.30
C GLU A 55 16.01 6.36 1.02
N LEU A 56 15.04 6.26 1.94
CA LEU A 56 14.51 7.41 2.66
C LEU A 56 15.15 7.67 4.02
N GLY A 57 16.01 6.76 4.50
CA GLY A 57 16.54 6.79 5.86
C GLY A 57 15.44 6.73 6.91
N ALA A 58 14.39 5.94 6.65
CA ALA A 58 13.20 5.84 7.49
C ALA A 58 13.35 4.76 8.57
N GLU A 59 12.46 4.76 9.54
CA GLU A 59 12.29 3.65 10.48
C GLU A 59 11.26 2.65 9.94
N LEU A 60 11.43 1.37 10.26
CA LEU A 60 10.52 0.30 9.84
C LEU A 60 9.92 -0.41 11.05
N LYS A 61 8.58 -0.53 11.04
CA LYS A 61 7.84 -1.39 11.96
C LYS A 61 7.04 -2.42 11.17
N ILE A 62 7.28 -3.69 11.45
CA ILE A 62 6.51 -4.80 10.87
C ILE A 62 5.50 -5.28 11.90
N ILE A 63 4.22 -5.33 11.53
CA ILE A 63 3.14 -5.81 12.39
C ILE A 63 2.71 -7.20 11.91
N ASP A 64 2.69 -8.18 12.81
CA ASP A 64 2.04 -9.46 12.54
C ASP A 64 0.53 -9.33 12.73
N ALA A 65 -0.19 -9.50 11.63
CA ALA A 65 -1.64 -9.60 11.54
C ALA A 65 -2.04 -10.87 10.77
N LYS A 66 -1.22 -11.94 10.80
CA LYS A 66 -1.44 -13.16 10.01
C LYS A 66 -2.79 -13.82 10.31
N TRP A 67 -3.37 -13.57 11.47
CA TRP A 67 -4.71 -14.00 11.82
C TRP A 67 -5.77 -13.51 10.82
N LEU A 68 -5.59 -12.33 10.22
CA LEU A 68 -6.49 -11.78 9.21
C LEU A 68 -6.48 -12.65 7.96
N GLY A 69 -5.29 -13.08 7.50
CA GLY A 69 -5.16 -14.01 6.39
C GLY A 69 -5.75 -15.39 6.68
N LYS A 70 -5.73 -15.85 7.93
CA LYS A 70 -6.32 -17.15 8.34
C LYS A 70 -7.85 -17.16 8.23
N ILE A 71 -8.51 -16.03 8.49
CA ILE A 71 -9.98 -15.93 8.37
C ILE A 71 -10.43 -15.48 6.97
N SER A 72 -9.51 -14.96 6.18
CA SER A 72 -9.78 -14.41 4.86
C SER A 72 -10.08 -15.52 3.85
N THR A 73 -11.16 -15.35 3.10
CA THR A 73 -11.43 -16.16 1.92
C THR A 73 -10.72 -15.66 0.67
N SER A 74 -10.10 -14.47 0.75
CA SER A 74 -9.42 -13.79 -0.35
C SER A 74 -8.37 -14.65 -1.00
N LEU A 75 -8.29 -14.53 -2.32
CA LEU A 75 -7.23 -15.08 -3.12
C LEU A 75 -5.87 -14.46 -2.77
N ILE A 76 -5.80 -13.24 -2.20
CA ILE A 76 -4.53 -12.64 -1.73
C ILE A 76 -3.84 -13.54 -0.70
N ASN A 77 -4.61 -14.25 0.13
CA ASN A 77 -4.12 -15.06 1.25
C ASN A 77 -4.04 -16.56 0.95
N LYS A 78 -4.49 -17.01 -0.22
CA LYS A 78 -4.58 -18.43 -0.59
C LYS A 78 -3.75 -18.71 -1.82
N LYS A 79 -3.03 -19.84 -1.83
CA LYS A 79 -2.30 -20.28 -3.03
C LYS A 79 -3.24 -20.35 -4.23
N ILE A 80 -2.95 -19.55 -5.26
CA ILE A 80 -3.77 -19.47 -6.48
C ILE A 80 -3.04 -20.17 -7.63
N ASP A 81 -3.81 -20.95 -8.38
CA ASP A 81 -3.37 -21.48 -9.69
C ASP A 81 -3.47 -20.40 -10.78
N GLU A 82 -2.56 -20.44 -11.76
CA GLU A 82 -2.55 -19.50 -12.89
C GLU A 82 -3.82 -19.59 -13.74
N GLU A 83 -4.45 -20.75 -13.85
CA GLU A 83 -5.72 -20.90 -14.56
C GLU A 83 -6.86 -20.17 -13.85
N LYS A 84 -6.89 -20.22 -12.51
CA LYS A 84 -7.89 -19.48 -11.71
C LYS A 84 -7.73 -17.97 -11.84
N LEU A 85 -6.50 -17.46 -12.02
CA LEU A 85 -6.27 -16.03 -12.26
C LEU A 85 -6.90 -15.53 -13.57
N LYS A 86 -7.00 -16.40 -14.58
CA LYS A 86 -7.61 -16.08 -15.89
C LYS A 86 -9.13 -16.21 -15.86
N GLY A 87 -9.66 -17.08 -14.99
CA GLY A 87 -11.09 -17.42 -14.91
C GLY A 87 -11.91 -16.63 -13.88
N ILE A 88 -11.34 -15.61 -13.21
CA ILE A 88 -12.14 -14.72 -12.35
C ILE A 88 -12.99 -13.84 -13.26
N GLU A 89 -14.30 -14.04 -13.21
CA GLU A 89 -15.25 -13.16 -13.87
C GLU A 89 -15.24 -11.77 -13.20
N LYS A 90 -15.50 -10.73 -13.99
CA LYS A 90 -15.43 -9.34 -13.56
C LYS A 90 -16.34 -9.04 -12.36
N GLU A 91 -17.49 -9.72 -12.30
CA GLU A 91 -18.53 -9.56 -11.28
C GLU A 91 -18.11 -10.13 -9.91
N ASP A 92 -17.31 -11.20 -9.91
CA ASP A 92 -16.79 -11.85 -8.70
C ASP A 92 -15.42 -11.34 -8.26
N GLU A 93 -14.80 -10.46 -9.05
CA GLU A 93 -13.41 -10.03 -8.85
C GLU A 93 -13.23 -9.28 -7.53
N ILE A 94 -14.14 -8.37 -7.16
CA ILE A 94 -14.05 -7.61 -5.90
C ILE A 94 -14.04 -8.56 -4.70
N ILE A 95 -15.02 -9.45 -4.59
CA ILE A 95 -15.16 -10.33 -3.43
C ILE A 95 -14.02 -11.34 -3.37
N SER A 96 -13.54 -11.82 -4.52
CA SER A 96 -12.43 -12.77 -4.61
C SER A 96 -11.12 -12.21 -4.09
N TRP A 97 -10.87 -10.90 -4.26
CA TRP A 97 -9.65 -10.24 -3.77
C TRP A 97 -9.84 -9.54 -2.42
N TYR A 98 -11.07 -9.39 -1.95
CA TYR A 98 -11.39 -8.65 -0.73
C TYR A 98 -10.92 -9.37 0.54
N VAL A 99 -10.11 -8.68 1.34
CA VAL A 99 -9.72 -9.10 2.69
C VAL A 99 -10.61 -8.34 3.68
N PRO A 100 -11.37 -9.04 4.55
CA PRO A 100 -12.36 -8.39 5.42
C PRO A 100 -11.78 -7.27 6.29
N CYS A 101 -12.36 -6.07 6.18
CA CYS A 101 -12.04 -4.91 7.03
C CYS A 101 -10.56 -4.49 7.05
N ARG A 102 -9.79 -4.89 6.03
CA ARG A 102 -8.32 -4.74 6.01
C ARG A 102 -7.88 -3.30 6.23
N ASN A 103 -8.41 -2.36 5.45
CA ASN A 103 -7.94 -0.97 5.52
C ASN A 103 -8.30 -0.31 6.86
N ALA A 104 -9.47 -0.61 7.43
CA ALA A 104 -9.88 -0.11 8.74
C ALA A 104 -8.93 -0.61 9.84
N LEU A 105 -8.60 -1.91 9.85
CA LEU A 105 -7.64 -2.47 10.80
C LEU A 105 -6.26 -1.83 10.67
N PHE A 106 -5.78 -1.61 9.44
CA PHE A 106 -4.48 -1.00 9.20
C PHE A 106 -4.42 0.43 9.70
N LEU A 107 -5.48 1.21 9.44
CA LEU A 107 -5.61 2.58 9.96
C LEU A 107 -5.60 2.59 11.49
N LEU A 108 -6.35 1.71 12.15
CA LEU A 108 -6.37 1.62 13.61
C LEU A 108 -5.00 1.20 14.19
N MET A 109 -4.27 0.30 13.53
CA MET A 109 -2.90 -0.05 13.92
C MET A 109 -1.96 1.15 13.80
N GLY A 110 -2.03 1.90 12.70
CA GLY A 110 -1.25 3.14 12.51
C GLY A 110 -1.61 4.21 13.53
N LEU A 111 -2.89 4.34 13.88
CA LEU A 111 -3.39 5.27 14.89
C LEU A 111 -2.82 4.94 16.28
N ALA A 112 -2.88 3.67 16.68
CA ALA A 112 -2.35 3.22 17.96
C ALA A 112 -0.85 3.49 18.08
N ILE A 113 -0.10 3.31 16.98
CA ILE A 113 1.33 3.64 16.93
C ILE A 113 1.53 5.15 17.10
N ALA A 114 0.83 5.97 16.32
CA ALA A 114 0.96 7.42 16.37
C ALA A 114 0.60 8.01 17.75
N GLU A 115 -0.43 7.47 18.42
CA GLU A 115 -0.78 7.89 19.77
C GLU A 115 0.25 7.45 20.80
N SER A 116 0.80 6.24 20.67
CA SER A 116 1.85 5.75 21.56
C SER A 116 3.12 6.63 21.48
N GLU A 117 3.52 7.04 20.28
CA GLU A 117 4.63 7.99 20.08
C GLU A 117 4.32 9.35 20.73
N PHE A 118 3.08 9.84 20.62
CA PHE A 118 2.68 11.08 21.27
C PHE A 118 2.68 10.96 22.80
N ILE A 119 2.14 9.89 23.36
CA ILE A 119 2.09 9.72 24.83
C ILE A 119 3.50 9.60 25.41
N SER A 120 4.37 8.81 24.76
CA SER A 120 5.70 8.49 25.28
C SER A 120 6.74 9.59 25.04
N LYS A 121 6.73 10.24 23.87
CA LYS A 121 7.76 11.21 23.46
C LYS A 121 7.23 12.62 23.22
N LYS A 122 5.91 12.84 23.32
CA LYS A 122 5.23 14.11 22.96
C LYS A 122 5.49 14.54 21.52
N GLU A 123 5.75 13.57 20.65
CA GLU A 123 5.94 13.78 19.22
C GLU A 123 4.64 13.51 18.46
N LYS A 124 4.24 14.45 17.59
CA LYS A 124 2.98 14.36 16.85
C LYS A 124 3.19 13.81 15.44
N TYR A 125 2.59 12.65 15.19
CA TYR A 125 2.61 11.97 13.90
C TYR A 125 1.27 12.12 13.16
N GLY A 126 1.33 12.38 11.85
CA GLY A 126 0.17 12.12 10.98
C GLY A 126 0.15 10.65 10.56
N VAL A 127 -1.03 10.05 10.38
CA VAL A 127 -1.16 8.67 9.89
C VAL A 127 -1.55 8.71 8.41
N TYR A 128 -0.69 8.17 7.55
CA TYR A 128 -0.80 8.28 6.10
C TYR A 128 -1.04 6.92 5.45
N ILE A 129 -1.90 6.86 4.44
CA ILE A 129 -2.20 5.66 3.67
C ILE A 129 -2.32 5.98 2.17
N GLY A 130 -1.81 5.08 1.33
CA GLY A 130 -1.86 5.21 -0.13
C GLY A 130 -3.08 4.56 -0.79
N ILE A 131 -4.24 4.55 -0.15
CA ILE A 131 -5.48 4.07 -0.78
C ILE A 131 -5.94 5.05 -1.86
N LYS A 132 -6.60 4.52 -2.90
CA LYS A 132 -7.11 5.28 -4.02
C LYS A 132 -8.57 4.90 -4.30
N TYR A 133 -9.38 5.90 -4.60
CA TYR A 133 -10.72 5.76 -5.12
C TYR A 133 -10.64 5.73 -6.65
N GLU A 134 -10.21 4.60 -7.21
CA GLU A 134 -9.92 4.47 -8.64
C GLU A 134 -10.48 3.18 -9.25
N GLY A 135 -10.62 3.19 -10.58
CA GLY A 135 -10.95 2.01 -11.37
C GLY A 135 -12.42 1.59 -11.32
N GLU A 136 -12.72 0.51 -12.04
CA GLU A 136 -14.09 -0.02 -12.17
C GLU A 136 -14.52 -0.85 -10.96
N LEU A 137 -13.56 -1.34 -10.17
CA LEU A 137 -13.79 -2.15 -8.98
C LEU A 137 -13.54 -1.30 -7.73
N GLN A 138 -14.61 -0.75 -7.16
CA GLN A 138 -14.52 0.16 -6.01
C GLN A 138 -14.77 -0.59 -4.70
N PHE A 139 -13.78 -0.59 -3.81
CA PHE A 139 -13.94 -1.10 -2.45
C PHE A 139 -14.51 0.00 -1.56
N LYS A 140 -15.48 -0.36 -0.71
CA LYS A 140 -16.13 0.61 0.19
C LYS A 140 -15.14 1.30 1.14
N ASP A 141 -14.08 0.61 1.53
CA ASP A 141 -13.02 1.07 2.42
C ASP A 141 -11.87 1.81 1.68
N THR A 142 -12.15 2.33 0.49
CA THR A 142 -11.24 3.17 -0.32
C THR A 142 -11.87 4.49 -0.75
N THR A 143 -12.99 4.89 -0.13
CA THR A 143 -13.76 6.09 -0.50
C THR A 143 -13.41 7.31 0.37
N PRO A 144 -13.68 8.54 -0.11
CA PRO A 144 -13.63 9.75 0.73
C PRO A 144 -14.52 9.66 1.96
N GLU A 145 -15.72 9.11 1.82
CA GLU A 145 -16.67 8.87 2.92
C GLU A 145 -16.02 8.01 4.02
N PHE A 146 -15.38 6.89 3.64
CA PHE A 146 -14.69 6.01 4.58
C PHE A 146 -13.59 6.73 5.35
N VAL A 147 -12.73 7.53 4.67
CA VAL A 147 -11.67 8.30 5.34
C VAL A 147 -12.26 9.35 6.27
N GLY A 148 -13.38 9.98 5.89
CA GLY A 148 -14.12 10.91 6.74
C GLY A 148 -14.66 10.26 8.01
N GLU A 149 -15.35 9.13 7.88
CA GLU A 149 -15.89 8.37 9.02
C GLU A 149 -14.79 7.83 9.94
N MET A 150 -13.69 7.33 9.38
CA MET A 150 -12.54 6.89 10.17
C MET A 150 -11.93 8.06 10.96
N ASN A 151 -11.88 9.27 10.41
CA ASN A 151 -11.42 10.46 11.13
C ASN A 151 -12.39 10.90 12.24
N LYS A 152 -13.71 10.72 12.08
CA LYS A 152 -14.66 10.92 13.19
C LYS A 152 -14.40 9.93 14.31
N LEU A 153 -14.16 8.66 13.97
CA LEU A 153 -13.85 7.58 14.91
C LEU A 153 -12.57 7.86 15.72
N VAL A 154 -11.55 8.50 15.12
CA VAL A 154 -10.31 8.87 15.84
C VAL A 154 -10.60 9.61 17.14
N ASN A 155 -11.57 10.53 17.15
CA ASN A 155 -11.92 11.31 18.35
C ASN A 155 -12.41 10.46 19.53
N PHE A 156 -12.86 9.23 19.27
CA PHE A 156 -13.31 8.29 20.29
C PHE A 156 -12.27 7.22 20.60
N CYS A 157 -11.37 6.90 19.65
CA CYS A 157 -10.34 5.89 19.82
C CYS A 157 -9.11 6.39 20.56
N THR A 158 -8.84 7.69 20.56
CA THR A 158 -7.63 8.29 21.15
C THR A 158 -7.98 9.23 22.31
N GLN A 159 -7.15 9.23 23.35
CA GLN A 159 -7.22 10.16 24.48
C GLN A 159 -6.39 11.43 24.24
N GLU A 160 -5.28 11.34 23.50
CA GLU A 160 -4.34 12.45 23.30
C GLU A 160 -3.88 12.61 21.84
N GLY A 161 -3.12 13.66 21.55
CA GLY A 161 -2.40 13.84 20.29
C GLY A 161 -3.16 14.57 19.19
N ASN A 162 -4.50 14.56 19.19
CA ASN A 162 -5.35 15.14 18.13
C ASN A 162 -4.86 14.69 16.74
N LEU A 163 -4.91 13.36 16.56
CA LEU A 163 -4.40 12.64 15.39
C LEU A 163 -5.43 12.66 14.25
N LYS A 164 -4.98 12.32 13.04
CA LYS A 164 -5.85 12.18 11.87
C LYS A 164 -5.25 11.24 10.84
N PHE A 165 -6.13 10.62 10.06
CA PHE A 165 -5.79 9.90 8.85
C PHE A 165 -5.71 10.86 7.66
N VAL A 166 -4.72 10.63 6.81
CA VAL A 166 -4.48 11.39 5.58
C VAL A 166 -4.25 10.42 4.43
N ALA A 167 -5.01 10.57 3.35
CA ALA A 167 -4.86 9.78 2.13
C ALA A 167 -4.60 10.71 0.94
N PRO A 168 -3.35 11.21 0.74
CA PRO A 168 -3.07 12.25 -0.27
C PRO A 168 -3.37 11.83 -1.71
N PHE A 169 -3.37 10.53 -1.99
CA PHE A 169 -3.55 9.99 -3.32
C PHE A 169 -4.98 9.48 -3.58
N LEU A 170 -5.91 9.73 -2.65
CA LEU A 170 -7.25 9.16 -2.68
C LEU A 170 -7.98 9.44 -3.99
N GLU A 171 -7.90 10.67 -4.50
CA GLU A 171 -8.58 11.11 -5.72
C GLU A 171 -7.64 11.23 -6.92
N LYS A 172 -6.38 10.79 -6.78
CA LYS A 172 -5.45 10.79 -7.90
C LYS A 172 -5.75 9.63 -8.83
N GLU A 173 -5.51 9.80 -10.12
CA GLU A 173 -5.44 8.69 -11.06
C GLU A 173 -4.07 7.99 -10.96
N LYS A 174 -3.97 6.77 -11.49
CA LYS A 174 -2.75 5.95 -11.32
C LYS A 174 -1.58 6.48 -12.14
N GLU A 175 -1.86 7.05 -13.31
CA GLU A 175 -0.89 7.74 -14.16
C GLU A 175 -0.27 8.94 -13.45
N GLU A 176 -1.06 9.74 -12.70
CA GLU A 176 -0.54 10.85 -11.90
C GLU A 176 0.45 10.37 -10.83
N VAL A 177 0.20 9.20 -10.24
CA VAL A 177 1.12 8.60 -9.27
C VAL A 177 2.42 8.17 -9.95
N ILE A 178 2.37 7.66 -11.18
CA ILE A 178 3.58 7.30 -11.95
C ILE A 178 4.36 8.55 -12.37
N GLU A 179 3.67 9.61 -12.80
CA GLU A 179 4.30 10.89 -13.12
C GLU A 179 4.99 11.50 -11.89
N LEU A 180 4.30 11.48 -10.75
CA LEU A 180 4.85 11.91 -9.48
C LEU A 180 6.05 11.03 -9.07
N ALA A 181 5.98 9.72 -9.28
CA ALA A 181 7.09 8.81 -9.02
C ALA A 181 8.33 9.18 -9.85
N LYS A 182 8.13 9.56 -11.11
CA LYS A 182 9.21 10.04 -11.99
C LYS A 182 9.78 11.38 -11.54
N GLU A 183 8.92 12.34 -11.18
CA GLU A 183 9.34 13.64 -10.59
C GLU A 183 10.20 13.43 -9.35
N LEU A 184 9.83 12.46 -8.51
CA LEU A 184 10.49 12.15 -7.25
C LEU A 184 11.63 11.14 -7.38
N GLU A 185 11.98 10.71 -8.59
CA GLU A 185 13.01 9.71 -8.89
C GLU A 185 12.84 8.43 -8.05
N VAL A 186 11.62 7.90 -7.98
CA VAL A 186 11.31 6.64 -7.30
C VAL A 186 11.70 5.47 -8.20
N GLY A 187 12.45 4.50 -7.66
CA GLY A 187 12.79 3.25 -8.36
C GLY A 187 11.57 2.34 -8.53
N LEU A 188 10.77 2.58 -9.57
CA LEU A 188 9.49 1.89 -9.81
C LEU A 188 9.65 0.39 -10.06
N GLU A 189 10.81 -0.07 -10.52
CA GLU A 189 11.18 -1.49 -10.63
C GLU A 189 11.26 -2.19 -9.27
N LYS A 190 11.51 -1.44 -8.19
CA LYS A 190 11.56 -1.95 -6.81
C LYS A 190 10.26 -1.68 -6.07
N THR A 191 9.14 -1.74 -6.79
CA THR A 191 7.79 -1.68 -6.22
C THR A 191 6.98 -2.91 -6.62
N TYR A 192 6.14 -3.42 -5.72
CA TYR A 192 5.42 -4.67 -5.94
C TYR A 192 3.90 -4.52 -5.85
N SER A 193 3.22 -4.68 -6.99
CA SER A 193 1.76 -4.57 -7.06
C SER A 193 1.07 -5.94 -7.20
N CYS A 194 1.80 -6.99 -7.56
CA CYS A 194 1.19 -8.27 -7.90
C CYS A 194 0.63 -8.99 -6.66
N TYR A 195 -0.56 -9.58 -6.79
CA TYR A 195 -1.22 -10.29 -5.68
C TYR A 195 -0.67 -11.69 -5.40
N VAL A 196 0.16 -12.25 -6.28
CA VAL A 196 0.42 -13.70 -6.31
C VAL A 196 1.78 -14.07 -5.74
N GLY A 197 2.77 -13.18 -5.78
CA GLY A 197 4.16 -13.54 -5.53
C GLY A 197 4.74 -14.39 -6.67
N ARG A 198 5.89 -14.00 -7.22
CA ARG A 198 6.62 -14.76 -8.26
C ARG A 198 8.14 -14.79 -8.03
N GLY A 199 8.59 -14.42 -6.84
CA GLY A 199 10.00 -14.32 -6.51
C GLY A 199 10.66 -13.15 -7.22
N PHE A 200 11.95 -13.31 -7.50
CA PHE A 200 12.83 -12.27 -8.00
C PHE A 200 13.62 -12.74 -9.21
N ASP A 201 14.04 -11.81 -10.05
CA ASP A 201 15.03 -12.06 -11.08
C ASP A 201 16.45 -12.19 -10.48
N GLU A 202 17.44 -12.39 -11.35
CA GLU A 202 18.85 -12.49 -10.96
C GLU A 202 19.41 -11.23 -10.30
N ASN A 203 18.81 -10.07 -10.56
CA ASN A 203 19.20 -8.76 -10.02
C ASN A 203 18.41 -8.38 -8.76
N LYS A 204 17.62 -9.30 -8.19
CA LYS A 204 16.72 -9.07 -7.05
C LYS A 204 15.60 -8.06 -7.33
N ILE A 205 15.14 -7.97 -8.57
CA ILE A 205 13.94 -7.24 -8.95
C ILE A 205 12.75 -8.19 -8.84
N PRO A 206 11.67 -7.80 -8.14
CA PRO A 206 10.53 -8.69 -7.94
C PRO A 206 9.77 -8.91 -9.26
N ILE A 207 9.32 -10.15 -9.48
CA ILE A 207 8.64 -10.56 -10.71
C ILE A 207 7.13 -10.46 -10.51
N HIS A 208 6.42 -9.86 -11.46
CA HIS A 208 4.97 -9.76 -11.46
C HIS A 208 4.35 -10.84 -12.34
N CYS A 209 3.19 -11.40 -11.95
CA CYS A 209 2.55 -12.45 -12.75
C CYS A 209 2.07 -11.97 -14.13
N GLY A 210 1.79 -10.67 -14.28
CA GLY A 210 1.37 -10.05 -15.55
C GLY A 210 -0.11 -10.21 -15.92
N ILE A 211 -0.87 -11.04 -15.20
CA ILE A 211 -2.25 -11.40 -15.54
C ILE A 211 -3.30 -11.09 -14.45
N CYS A 212 -2.91 -10.90 -13.18
CA CYS A 212 -3.86 -10.54 -12.13
C CYS A 212 -4.37 -9.09 -12.31
N GLY A 213 -5.52 -8.77 -11.72
CA GLY A 213 -6.15 -7.44 -11.82
C GLY A 213 -5.19 -6.29 -11.51
N SER A 214 -4.38 -6.40 -10.45
CA SER A 214 -3.38 -5.38 -10.12
C SER A 214 -2.24 -5.26 -11.15
N CYS A 215 -1.78 -6.37 -11.74
CA CYS A 215 -0.79 -6.30 -12.84
C CYS A 215 -1.37 -5.64 -14.09
N LYS A 216 -2.63 -5.95 -14.43
CA LYS A 216 -3.34 -5.31 -15.55
C LYS A 216 -3.51 -3.81 -15.31
N ALA A 217 -3.91 -3.41 -14.11
CA ALA A 217 -4.04 -2.00 -13.73
C ALA A 217 -2.69 -1.27 -13.81
N ARG A 218 -1.60 -1.89 -13.34
CA ARG A 218 -0.24 -1.35 -13.44
C ARG A 218 0.20 -1.17 -14.90
N LYS A 219 0.10 -2.20 -15.75
CA LYS A 219 0.41 -2.13 -17.19
C LYS A 219 -0.38 -1.01 -17.87
N LYS A 220 -1.69 -0.92 -17.56
CA LYS A 220 -2.59 0.12 -18.08
C LYS A 220 -2.08 1.51 -17.69
N ALA A 221 -1.77 1.73 -16.41
CA ALA A 221 -1.29 3.02 -15.90
C ALA A 221 0.03 3.48 -16.55
N PHE A 222 1.03 2.59 -16.68
CA PHE A 222 2.28 2.94 -17.38
C PHE A 222 2.06 3.28 -18.86
N LYS A 223 1.13 2.57 -19.51
CA LYS A 223 0.75 2.89 -20.89
C LYS A 223 0.12 4.28 -21.00
N PHE A 224 -0.75 4.67 -20.06
CA PHE A 224 -1.40 5.98 -20.06
C PHE A 224 -0.46 7.13 -19.70
N SER A 225 0.52 6.91 -18.82
CA SER A 225 1.48 7.94 -18.44
C SER A 225 2.61 8.15 -19.45
N GLU A 226 2.65 7.36 -20.54
CA GLU A 226 3.73 7.35 -21.54
C GLU A 226 5.14 7.12 -20.94
N ILE A 227 5.20 6.58 -19.73
CA ILE A 227 6.44 6.21 -19.04
C ILE A 227 6.69 4.73 -19.27
N LYS A 228 7.92 4.40 -19.66
CA LYS A 228 8.33 3.00 -19.86
C LYS A 228 8.12 2.22 -18.57
N ASP A 229 7.32 1.16 -18.63
CA ASP A 229 7.10 0.24 -17.52
C ASP A 229 8.40 -0.54 -17.24
N PRO A 230 9.03 -0.38 -16.06
CA PRO A 230 10.26 -1.09 -15.73
C PRO A 230 9.99 -2.46 -15.09
N THR A 231 8.73 -2.89 -15.03
CA THR A 231 8.30 -4.10 -14.33
C THR A 231 8.63 -5.36 -15.10
N ILE A 232 9.19 -6.36 -14.41
CA ILE A 232 9.44 -7.68 -14.98
C ILE A 232 8.17 -8.52 -14.86
N TYR A 233 7.59 -8.89 -16.00
CA TYR A 233 6.40 -9.73 -16.04
C TYR A 233 6.73 -11.15 -16.48
N LYS A 234 6.27 -12.14 -15.70
CA LYS A 234 6.34 -13.56 -16.11
C LYS A 234 5.51 -13.84 -17.35
N ASN A 235 4.33 -13.23 -17.45
CA ASN A 235 3.43 -13.34 -18.59
C ASN A 235 3.21 -11.96 -19.21
N VAL A 236 3.53 -11.83 -20.50
CA VAL A 236 3.37 -10.57 -21.25
C VAL A 236 1.94 -10.44 -21.75
#